data_AF-E0W1J7-F1
#
_entry.id   AF-E0W1J7-F1
#
_cell.length_a   1.000
_cell.length_b   1.000
_cell.length_c   1.000
_cell.angle_alpha   90.00
_cell.angle_beta   90.00
_cell.angle_gamma   90.00
#
_symmetry.space_group_name_H-M   'P 1'
#
loop_
_entity.id
_entity.type
_entity.pdbx_description
1 polymer ?
#
loop_
_entity_poly.entity_id
_entity_poly.type
_entity_poly.pdbx_seq_one_letter_code
_entity_poly.pdbx_strand_id
1 'polypeptide(L)'
;MGKRCQNQAHRALELLEDYHSKLTRPQDKQLRLAIERVIRIFKSRLFQALLDIQEFYELTLLDDTKSIQQKTAETIRIANKWEANEGPITTTFKNDVRRRRV
;
A
#
# COMPACT_ATOMS: atom_id res chain seq x y z
N MET A 1 19.99 9.99 13.12
CA MET A 1 19.83 8.71 12.38
C MET A 1 18.54 8.62 11.54
N GLY A 2 18.04 9.71 10.94
CA GLY A 2 16.70 9.70 10.31
C GLY A 2 16.64 9.73 8.77
N LYS A 3 17.77 9.83 8.05
CA LYS A 3 17.78 10.14 6.60
C LYS A 3 17.97 8.93 5.66
N ARG A 4 18.16 7.71 6.18
CA ARG A 4 18.49 6.54 5.33
C ARG A 4 17.27 5.72 4.86
N CYS A 5 16.15 5.71 5.58
CA CYS A 5 14.99 4.88 5.24
C CYS A 5 14.07 5.50 4.19
N GLN A 6 13.91 6.83 4.15
CA GLN A 6 13.05 7.50 3.16
C GLN A 6 13.53 7.31 1.72
N ASN A 7 14.85 7.22 1.51
CA ASN A 7 15.45 6.99 0.19
C ASN A 7 15.38 5.53 -0.27
N GLN A 8 14.96 4.58 0.58
CA GLN A 8 14.87 3.15 0.21
C GLN A 8 13.46 2.75 -0.24
N ALA A 9 12.42 3.29 0.40
CA ALA A 9 11.03 2.94 0.08
C ALA A 9 10.61 3.44 -1.32
N HIS A 10 10.88 4.72 -1.62
CA HIS A 10 10.63 5.30 -2.95
C HIS A 10 11.44 4.58 -4.03
N ARG A 11 12.69 4.23 -3.70
CA ARG A 11 13.60 3.49 -4.59
C ARG A 11 13.10 2.09 -4.95
N ALA A 12 12.36 1.41 -4.06
CA ALA A 12 11.84 0.08 -4.35
C ALA A 12 10.79 0.10 -5.48
N LEU A 13 9.86 1.06 -5.45
CA LEU A 13 8.85 1.21 -6.50
C LEU A 13 9.49 1.72 -7.81
N GLU A 14 10.40 2.69 -7.70
CA GLU A 14 11.17 3.22 -8.84
C GLU A 14 11.94 2.10 -9.57
N LEU A 15 12.63 1.22 -8.85
CA LEU A 15 13.33 0.08 -9.45
C LEU A 15 12.39 -0.87 -10.21
N LEU A 16 11.17 -1.08 -9.70
CA LEU A 16 10.18 -1.93 -10.34
C LEU A 16 9.60 -1.26 -11.60
N GLU A 17 9.36 0.05 -11.55
CA GLU A 17 8.94 0.86 -12.70
C GLU A 17 10.03 0.91 -13.79
N ASP A 18 11.29 1.04 -13.39
CA ASP A 18 12.46 0.98 -14.26
C ASP A 18 12.64 -0.39 -14.92
N TYR A 19 12.39 -1.47 -14.18
CA TYR A 19 12.43 -2.81 -14.77
C TYR A 19 11.27 -2.99 -15.76
N HIS A 20 10.07 -2.56 -15.39
CA HIS A 20 8.89 -2.58 -16.25
C HIS A 20 9.11 -1.82 -17.57
N SER A 21 9.74 -0.64 -17.53
CA SER A 21 9.98 0.18 -18.73
C SER A 21 10.98 -0.47 -19.71
N LYS A 22 11.89 -1.31 -19.21
CA LYS A 22 12.87 -2.05 -20.03
C LYS A 22 12.26 -3.25 -20.77
N LEU A 23 11.06 -3.70 -20.41
CA LEU A 23 10.35 -4.81 -21.06
C LEU A 23 9.69 -4.34 -22.38
N THR A 24 10.50 -4.19 -23.42
CA THR A 24 10.06 -3.67 -24.73
C THR A 24 9.78 -4.75 -25.77
N ARG A 25 10.29 -5.98 -25.58
CA ARG A 25 10.16 -7.04 -26.58
C ARG A 25 8.77 -7.68 -26.55
N PRO A 26 8.23 -8.17 -27.69
CA PRO A 26 6.92 -8.79 -27.74
C PRO A 26 6.75 -9.98 -26.78
N GLN A 27 7.81 -10.74 -26.53
CA GLN A 27 7.80 -11.91 -25.63
C GLN A 27 7.64 -11.51 -24.16
N ASP A 28 8.03 -10.29 -23.79
CA ASP A 28 8.00 -9.80 -22.42
C ASP A 28 6.59 -9.30 -22.00
N LYS A 29 5.62 -9.28 -22.93
CA LYS A 29 4.28 -8.67 -22.74
C LYS A 29 3.56 -9.16 -21.49
N GLN A 30 3.55 -10.47 -21.23
CA GLN A 30 2.84 -11.01 -20.06
C GLN A 30 3.48 -10.58 -18.74
N LEU A 31 4.80 -10.60 -18.65
CA LEU A 31 5.53 -10.14 -17.47
C LEU A 31 5.31 -8.65 -17.24
N ARG A 32 5.34 -7.85 -18.31
CA ARG A 32 5.05 -6.42 -18.25
C ARG A 32 3.67 -6.14 -17.64
N LEU A 33 2.63 -6.81 -18.14
CA LEU A 33 1.27 -6.67 -17.61
C LEU A 33 1.14 -7.13 -16.15
N ALA A 34 1.85 -8.19 -15.77
CA ALA A 34 1.86 -8.67 -14.39
C ALA A 34 2.50 -7.65 -13.44
N ILE A 35 3.64 -7.05 -13.83
CA ILE A 35 4.32 -6.03 -13.06
C ILE A 35 3.48 -4.74 -12.96
N GLU A 36 2.89 -4.31 -14.08
CA GLU A 36 1.97 -3.16 -14.10
C GLU A 36 0.83 -3.34 -13.10
N ARG A 37 0.25 -4.56 -13.04
CA ARG A 37 -0.78 -4.89 -12.04
C ARG A 37 -0.27 -4.77 -10.61
N VAL A 38 0.93 -5.25 -10.31
CA VAL A 38 1.55 -5.13 -8.98
C VAL A 38 1.74 -3.66 -8.61
N ILE A 39 2.32 -2.85 -9.51
CA ILE A 39 2.51 -1.40 -9.32
C ILE A 39 1.16 -0.72 -9.03
N ARG A 40 0.13 -1.01 -9.83
CA ARG A 40 -1.21 -0.43 -9.67
C ARG A 40 -1.84 -0.78 -8.33
N ILE A 41 -1.78 -2.05 -7.92
CA ILE A 41 -2.32 -2.50 -6.62
C ILE A 41 -1.57 -1.82 -5.48
N PHE A 42 -0.23 -1.77 -5.56
CA PHE A 42 0.59 -1.11 -4.56
C PHE A 42 0.25 0.37 -4.40
N LYS A 43 0.21 1.12 -5.52
CA LYS A 43 -0.17 2.55 -5.51
C LYS A 43 -1.58 2.76 -4.94
N SER A 44 -2.54 1.92 -5.32
CA SER A 44 -3.89 2.00 -4.78
C SER A 44 -3.93 1.80 -3.26
N ARG A 45 -3.20 0.82 -2.73
CA ARG A 45 -3.11 0.58 -1.28
C ARG A 45 -2.41 1.71 -0.55
N LEU A 46 -1.31 2.23 -1.12
CA LEU A 46 -0.61 3.39 -0.57
C LEU A 46 -1.54 4.60 -0.50
N PHE A 47 -2.29 4.88 -1.57
CA PHE A 47 -3.23 6.00 -1.59
C PHE A 47 -4.34 5.82 -0.55
N GLN A 48 -4.91 4.62 -0.40
CA GLN A 48 -5.89 4.37 0.65
C GLN A 48 -5.32 4.55 2.05
N ALA A 49 -4.11 4.07 2.32
CA ALA A 49 -3.46 4.29 3.62
C ALA A 49 -3.24 5.78 3.91
N LEU A 50 -2.91 6.58 2.89
CA LEU A 50 -2.78 8.03 3.02
C LEU A 50 -4.13 8.71 3.27
N LEU A 51 -5.19 8.27 2.60
CA LEU A 51 -6.55 8.77 2.85
C LEU A 51 -7.02 8.43 4.27
N ASP A 52 -6.76 7.22 4.76
CA ASP A 52 -7.11 6.82 6.13
C ASP A 52 -6.41 7.72 7.17
N ILE A 53 -5.15 8.09 6.93
CA ILE A 53 -4.40 9.03 7.79
C ILE A 53 -5.03 10.44 7.70
N GLN A 54 -5.36 10.90 6.49
CA GLN A 54 -5.96 12.22 6.28
C GLN A 54 -7.35 12.31 6.96
N GLU A 55 -8.20 11.31 6.77
CA GLU A 55 -9.52 11.23 7.41
C GLU A 55 -9.40 11.26 8.93
N PHE A 56 -8.49 10.47 9.51
CA PHE A 56 -8.21 10.52 10.95
C PHE A 56 -7.75 11.91 11.42
N TYR A 57 -6.84 12.54 10.68
CA TYR A 57 -6.35 13.87 11.02
C TYR A 57 -7.50 14.90 11.02
N GLU A 58 -8.35 14.88 10.00
CA GLU A 58 -9.48 15.80 9.85
C GLU A 58 -10.59 15.54 10.87
N LEU A 59 -11.02 14.29 11.05
CA LEU A 59 -12.15 13.95 11.91
C LEU A 59 -11.80 13.91 13.39
N THR A 60 -10.55 13.60 13.76
CA THR A 60 -10.14 13.47 15.17
C THR A 60 -9.26 14.62 15.60
N LEU A 61 -8.18 14.91 14.88
CA LEU A 61 -7.17 15.85 15.37
C LEU A 61 -7.54 17.31 15.15
N LEU A 62 -8.18 17.65 14.02
CA LEU A 62 -8.67 19.00 13.72
C LEU A 62 -10.04 19.33 14.35
N ASP A 63 -10.73 18.37 14.94
CA ASP A 63 -12.01 18.63 15.60
C ASP A 63 -11.79 19.34 16.95
N ASP A 64 -12.05 20.65 16.99
CA ASP A 64 -11.90 21.49 18.19
C ASP A 64 -12.96 21.21 19.26
N THR A 65 -14.03 20.48 18.94
CA THR A 65 -15.05 20.09 19.92
C THR A 65 -14.62 18.89 20.77
N LYS A 66 -13.61 18.14 20.33
CA LYS A 66 -13.06 16.99 21.05
C LYS A 66 -12.03 17.40 22.08
N SER A 67 -12.17 16.88 23.30
CA SER A 67 -11.15 17.02 24.33
C SER A 67 -9.87 16.26 23.96
N ILE A 68 -8.74 16.65 24.56
CA ILE A 68 -7.47 15.94 24.39
C ILE A 68 -7.58 14.46 24.79
N GLN A 69 -8.37 14.15 25.82
CA GLN A 69 -8.59 12.78 26.28
C GLN A 69 -9.32 11.96 25.22
N GLN A 70 -10.34 12.55 24.58
CA GLN A 70 -11.06 11.89 23.49
C GLN A 70 -10.17 11.68 22.27
N LYS A 71 -9.41 12.71 21.84
CA LYS A 71 -8.44 12.60 20.74
C LYS A 71 -7.42 11.49 21.01
N THR A 72 -6.90 11.41 22.23
CA THR A 72 -5.97 10.36 22.66
C THR A 72 -6.59 8.97 22.56
N ALA A 73 -7.82 8.79 23.06
CA ALA A 73 -8.51 7.51 23.01
C ALA A 73 -8.78 7.05 21.56
N GLU A 74 -9.25 7.96 20.69
CA GLU A 74 -9.46 7.68 19.27
C GLU A 74 -8.15 7.32 18.56
N THR A 75 -7.05 8.02 18.88
CA THR A 75 -5.71 7.76 18.33
C THR A 75 -5.19 6.36 18.71
N ILE A 76 -5.37 5.96 19.97
CA ILE A 76 -4.98 4.61 20.42
C ILE A 76 -5.81 3.54 19.69
N ARG A 77 -7.12 3.78 19.49
CA ARG A 77 -8.00 2.82 18.80
C ARG A 77 -7.61 2.62 17.34
N ILE A 78 -7.28 3.69 16.62
CA ILE A 78 -6.87 3.57 15.21
C ILE A 78 -5.51 2.89 15.06
N ALA A 79 -4.55 3.18 15.97
CA ALA A 79 -3.27 2.50 16.01
C ALA A 79 -3.42 0.97 16.20
N ASN A 80 -4.19 0.56 17.22
CA ASN A 80 -4.47 -0.85 17.47
C ASN A 80 -5.15 -1.54 16.27
N LYS A 81 -6.05 -0.82 15.57
CA LYS A 81 -6.72 -1.33 14.36
C LYS A 81 -5.73 -1.57 13.22
N TRP A 82 -4.78 -0.66 13.01
CA TRP A 82 -3.75 -0.83 11.98
C TRP A 82 -2.81 -1.98 12.31
N GLU A 83 -2.37 -2.10 13.57
CA GLU A 83 -1.53 -3.22 14.03
C GLU A 83 -2.21 -4.59 13.84
N ALA A 84 -3.52 -4.68 14.09
CA ALA A 84 -4.27 -5.92 13.90
C ALA A 84 -4.45 -6.33 12.43
N ASN A 85 -4.32 -5.38 11.49
CA ASN A 85 -4.54 -5.59 10.06
C ASN A 85 -3.25 -5.88 9.28
N GLU A 86 -2.06 -5.70 9.86
CA GLU A 86 -0.77 -5.93 9.18
C GLU A 86 -0.27 -7.37 9.31
N GLY A 87 -0.72 -8.25 8.41
CA GLY A 87 0.08 -9.41 7.99
C GLY A 87 1.06 -9.03 6.87
N PRO A 88 2.23 -9.68 6.73
CA PRO A 88 3.12 -9.44 5.59
C PRO A 88 2.35 -9.65 4.28
N ILE A 89 2.77 -8.96 3.21
CA ILE A 89 2.17 -8.96 1.86
C ILE A 89 2.08 -10.40 1.31
N THR A 90 1.11 -11.19 1.76
CA THR A 90 0.94 -12.60 1.41
C THR A 90 -0.56 -12.90 1.29
N THR A 91 -1.23 -12.19 0.39
CA THR A 91 -2.61 -12.57 0.06
C THR A 91 -2.85 -12.47 -1.43
N THR A 92 -2.74 -13.65 -2.04
CA THR A 92 -3.50 -14.09 -3.22
C THR A 92 -2.86 -13.85 -4.58
N PHE A 93 -1.73 -14.53 -4.83
CA PHE A 93 -1.58 -15.28 -6.08
C PHE A 93 -2.14 -16.69 -5.88
N LYS A 94 -3.43 -16.83 -5.52
CA LYS A 94 -4.10 -18.12 -5.73
C LYS A 94 -4.28 -18.26 -7.22
N ASN A 95 -3.42 -19.10 -7.81
CA ASN A 95 -3.47 -19.56 -9.18
C ASN A 95 -4.91 -19.92 -9.58
N ASP A 96 -5.54 -19.08 -10.41
CA ASP A 96 -6.67 -19.47 -11.25
C ASP A 96 -6.20 -20.40 -12.39
N VAL A 97 -5.49 -21.49 -12.04
CA VAL A 97 -5.05 -22.56 -12.96
C VAL A 97 -5.75 -23.87 -12.58
N ARG A 98 -7.01 -23.81 -12.14
CA ARG A 98 -7.86 -25.00 -11.91
C ARG A 98 -9.30 -24.87 -12.39
N ARG A 99 -9.56 -24.11 -13.46
CA ARG A 99 -10.81 -24.22 -14.22
C ARG A 99 -10.57 -24.11 -15.73
N ARG A 100 -9.91 -25.13 -16.28
CA ARG A 100 -10.09 -25.63 -17.66
C ARG A 100 -9.43 -27.01 -17.73
N ARG A 101 -10.12 -28.00 -17.17
CA ARG A 101 -9.97 -29.38 -17.62
C ARG A 101 -11.31 -29.66 -18.31
N VAL A 102 -11.29 -29.64 -19.63
CA VAL A 102 -12.25 -30.35 -20.47
C VAL A 102 -11.80 -31.81 -20.49
#